data_AF-A0A022PL57-F1
#
_entry.id   AF-A0A022PL57-F1
#
_cell.length_a   1.000
_cell.length_b   1.000
_cell.length_c   1.000
_cell.angle_alpha   90.00
_cell.angle_beta   90.00
_cell.angle_gamma   90.00
#
_symmetry.space_group_name_H-M   'P 1'
#
loop_
_entity.id
_entity.type
_entity.pdbx_description
1 polymer ?
#
loop_
_entity_poly.entity_id
_entity_poly.type
_entity_poly.pdbx_seq_one_letter_code
_entity_poly.pdbx_strand_id
1 'polypeptide(L)'
;MDEQGKPLVNMPYSLISKGLPNYVRKGKTDGFGVLREEDLSAHPVTLYIHAQSLANEMEQRPLREIRGEEASVVKPKAEAEGYQYRYVTIGQISDGLPVIKDWKDSKDIPPPYHFPDPEPKGYQVHPLNQRYVLEVCPFRAWVLLLHHQKEYSIVNAYNQCLMSVLAYADGDVDIEGSVKHFFNRQMVDVSKLPYKVEALSATPVVYDVPFSERYTRVEFIDSQKGNNKQGDTKLFYVASKKDVIVSWRGTASLDNYLTDAT
;
A
#
# COMPACT_ATOMS: atom_id res chain seq x y z
N MET A 1 -3.10 -10.76 14.76
CA MET A 1 -3.60 -11.77 13.79
C MET A 1 -3.78 -11.06 12.45
N ASP A 2 -3.88 -11.78 11.33
CA ASP A 2 -4.23 -11.18 10.04
C ASP A 2 -5.76 -10.99 9.90
N GLU A 3 -6.18 -10.42 8.76
CA GLU A 3 -7.59 -10.17 8.42
C GLU A 3 -8.46 -11.43 8.29
N GLN A 4 -7.87 -12.62 8.20
CA GLN A 4 -8.59 -13.90 8.21
C GLN A 4 -8.59 -14.55 9.60
N GLY A 5 -8.11 -13.84 10.62
CA GLY A 5 -8.01 -14.34 11.98
C GLY A 5 -6.93 -15.39 12.15
N LYS A 6 -5.95 -15.49 11.25
CA LYS A 6 -4.81 -16.39 11.43
C LYS A 6 -3.75 -15.71 12.32
N PRO A 7 -3.13 -16.46 13.24
CA PRO A 7 -2.15 -15.90 14.15
C PRO A 7 -0.87 -15.45 13.42
N LEU A 8 -0.21 -14.43 13.99
CA LEU A 8 1.13 -13.99 13.59
C LEU A 8 2.12 -14.59 14.58
N VAL A 9 2.69 -15.72 14.23
CA VAL A 9 3.53 -16.56 15.10
C VAL A 9 5.00 -16.17 14.96
N ASN A 10 5.78 -16.29 16.03
CA ASN A 10 7.23 -16.07 16.03
C ASN A 10 7.64 -14.64 15.58
N MET A 11 6.74 -13.66 15.73
CA MET A 11 7.01 -12.26 15.43
C MET A 11 7.87 -11.66 16.53
N PRO A 12 9.11 -11.21 16.24
CA PRO A 12 9.94 -10.54 17.23
C PRO A 12 9.29 -9.23 17.67
N TYR A 13 9.25 -9.00 18.97
CA TYR A 13 8.70 -7.78 19.54
C TYR A 13 9.64 -7.15 20.56
N SER A 14 9.42 -5.86 20.80
CA SER A 14 9.90 -5.16 21.98
C SER A 14 8.77 -4.36 22.65
N LEU A 15 8.87 -4.21 23.97
CA LEU A 15 7.94 -3.45 24.79
C LEU A 15 8.71 -2.44 25.63
N ILE A 16 8.28 -1.18 25.56
CA ILE A 16 8.91 -0.07 26.27
C ILE A 16 7.84 0.64 27.10
N SER A 17 7.98 0.63 28.43
CA SER A 17 7.11 1.40 29.31
C SER A 17 7.50 2.87 29.29
N LYS A 18 6.53 3.79 29.17
CA LYS A 18 6.79 5.23 29.09
C LYS A 18 7.61 5.78 30.27
N GLY A 19 7.39 5.23 31.47
CA GLY A 19 8.13 5.62 32.69
C GLY A 19 9.51 4.96 32.85
N LEU A 20 9.85 3.98 32.01
CA LEU A 20 11.10 3.21 32.08
C LEU A 20 11.69 3.01 30.67
N PRO A 21 12.06 4.08 29.94
CA PRO A 21 12.46 3.98 28.53
C PRO A 21 13.71 3.14 28.29
N ASN A 22 14.59 3.02 29.31
CA ASN A 22 15.81 2.21 29.24
C ASN A 22 15.56 0.72 29.51
N TYR A 23 14.36 0.33 29.94
CA TYR A 23 14.00 -1.05 30.21
C TYR A 23 13.17 -1.63 29.06
N VAL A 24 13.88 -2.22 28.09
CA VAL A 24 13.28 -2.81 26.90
C VAL A 24 13.07 -4.30 27.13
N ARG A 25 11.80 -4.72 27.22
CA ARG A 25 11.45 -6.16 27.19
C ARG A 25 11.42 -6.63 25.75
N LYS A 26 11.93 -7.83 25.46
CA LYS A 26 11.97 -8.41 24.12
C LYS A 26 11.49 -9.85 24.15
N GLY A 27 10.84 -10.28 23.09
CA GLY A 27 10.35 -11.64 22.97
C GLY A 27 9.88 -11.95 21.56
N LYS A 28 9.13 -13.03 21.43
CA LYS A 28 8.43 -13.40 20.20
C LYS A 28 7.02 -13.85 20.51
N THR A 29 6.09 -13.62 19.59
CA THR A 29 4.75 -14.18 19.72
C THR A 29 4.78 -15.72 19.69
N ASP A 30 3.92 -16.34 20.48
CA ASP A 30 3.82 -17.80 20.59
C ASP A 30 3.12 -18.45 19.38
N GLY A 31 2.88 -19.77 19.46
CA GLY A 31 2.19 -20.54 18.43
C GLY A 31 0.75 -20.11 18.13
N PHE A 32 0.15 -19.28 18.99
CA PHE A 32 -1.18 -18.69 18.82
C PHE A 32 -1.10 -17.20 18.47
N GLY A 33 0.10 -16.67 18.20
CA GLY A 33 0.31 -15.26 17.90
C GLY A 33 0.08 -14.34 19.10
N VAL A 34 0.19 -14.89 20.32
CA VAL A 34 0.01 -14.18 21.57
C VAL A 34 1.37 -13.81 22.16
N LEU A 35 1.44 -12.63 22.75
CA LEU A 35 2.51 -12.24 23.67
C LEU A 35 1.88 -11.88 25.01
N ARG A 36 2.53 -12.28 26.11
CA ARG A 36 2.08 -12.01 27.47
C ARG A 36 3.30 -11.59 28.28
N GLU A 37 3.20 -10.42 28.90
CA GLU A 37 4.19 -9.92 29.85
C GLU A 37 3.50 -9.67 31.18
N GLU A 38 4.18 -10.05 32.26
CA GLU A 38 3.75 -9.84 33.63
C GLU A 38 4.68 -8.84 34.32
N ASP A 39 4.25 -8.36 35.49
CA ASP A 39 4.98 -7.38 36.30
C ASP A 39 5.33 -6.09 35.52
N LEU A 40 4.38 -5.63 34.70
CA LEU A 40 4.46 -4.34 34.02
C LEU A 40 4.16 -3.21 35.01
N SER A 41 4.92 -2.11 34.92
CA SER A 41 4.60 -0.89 35.65
C SER A 41 3.24 -0.34 35.21
N ALA A 42 2.58 0.48 36.03
CA ALA A 42 1.30 1.10 35.68
C ALA A 42 1.36 2.10 34.51
N HIS A 43 2.55 2.41 33.98
CA HIS A 43 2.71 3.32 32.85
C HIS A 43 2.25 2.68 31.53
N PRO A 44 1.70 3.45 30.59
CA PRO A 44 1.45 2.97 29.22
C PRO A 44 2.68 2.30 28.63
N VAL A 45 2.46 1.23 27.89
CA VAL A 45 3.51 0.44 27.23
C VAL A 45 3.35 0.57 25.73
N THR A 46 4.45 0.85 25.02
CA THR A 46 4.45 0.82 23.56
C THR A 46 4.98 -0.52 23.08
N LEU A 47 4.17 -1.21 22.28
CA LEU A 47 4.52 -2.41 21.54
C LEU A 47 5.16 -2.04 20.21
N TYR A 48 6.31 -2.65 19.93
CA TYR A 48 6.94 -2.62 18.62
C TYR A 48 7.15 -4.03 18.12
N ILE A 49 6.77 -4.31 16.88
CA ILE A 49 7.06 -5.54 16.15
C ILE A 49 8.20 -5.27 15.18
N HIS A 50 9.12 -6.21 15.00
CA HIS A 50 10.23 -6.07 14.08
C HIS A 50 9.74 -5.87 12.62
N ALA A 51 10.01 -4.70 12.05
CA ALA A 51 9.43 -4.21 10.81
C ALA A 51 9.65 -5.17 9.64
N GLN A 52 10.88 -5.66 9.45
CA GLN A 52 11.19 -6.55 8.33
C GLN A 52 10.50 -7.91 8.46
N SER A 53 10.47 -8.48 9.67
CA SER A 53 9.79 -9.76 9.91
C SER A 53 8.29 -9.64 9.66
N LEU A 54 7.68 -8.54 10.13
CA LEU A 54 6.28 -8.28 9.91
C LEU A 54 5.96 -8.06 8.43
N ALA A 55 6.76 -7.26 7.71
CA ALA A 55 6.55 -7.00 6.29
C ALA A 55 6.64 -8.28 5.45
N ASN A 56 7.64 -9.13 5.71
CA ASN A 56 7.82 -10.41 5.03
C ASN A 56 6.63 -11.36 5.27
N GLU A 57 6.11 -11.40 6.50
CA GLU A 57 4.96 -12.24 6.84
C GLU A 57 3.67 -11.69 6.21
N MET A 58 3.42 -10.39 6.36
CA MET A 58 2.17 -9.75 5.96
C MET A 58 1.99 -9.60 4.46
N GLU A 59 3.06 -9.61 3.66
CA GLU A 59 2.91 -9.62 2.19
C GLU A 59 2.39 -10.96 1.66
N GLN A 60 2.56 -12.05 2.42
CA GLN A 60 2.11 -13.39 2.07
C GLN A 60 0.68 -13.67 2.55
N ARG A 61 0.14 -12.85 3.46
CA ARG A 61 -1.23 -12.99 3.95
C ARG A 61 -2.22 -12.46 2.89
N PRO A 62 -3.36 -13.12 2.65
CA PRO A 62 -4.31 -12.66 1.66
C PRO A 62 -5.02 -11.39 2.12
N LEU A 63 -5.36 -10.52 1.18
CA LEU A 63 -6.24 -9.38 1.44
C LEU A 63 -7.68 -9.90 1.55
N ARG A 64 -8.47 -9.45 2.53
CA ARG A 64 -9.93 -9.72 2.49
C ARG A 64 -10.60 -8.91 1.38
N GLU A 65 -11.66 -9.47 0.82
CA GLU A 65 -12.43 -8.90 -0.30
C GLU A 65 -13.10 -7.57 0.08
N ILE A 66 -13.84 -7.54 1.19
CA ILE A 66 -14.49 -6.34 1.70
C ILE A 66 -13.54 -5.66 2.68
N ARG A 67 -13.15 -4.43 2.37
CA ARG A 67 -12.21 -3.64 3.18
C ARG A 67 -12.91 -3.03 4.39
N GLY A 68 -12.13 -2.51 5.33
CA GLY A 68 -12.64 -1.74 6.47
C GLY A 68 -13.03 -2.58 7.68
N GLU A 69 -12.95 -1.98 8.87
CA GLU A 69 -13.18 -2.66 10.15
C GLU A 69 -14.58 -3.31 10.26
N GLU A 70 -15.57 -2.74 9.59
CA GLU A 70 -16.95 -3.22 9.49
C GLU A 70 -17.06 -4.64 8.91
N ALA A 71 -16.11 -5.05 8.07
CA ALA A 71 -16.05 -6.38 7.48
C ALA A 71 -15.12 -7.33 8.25
N SER A 72 -14.70 -6.97 9.47
CA SER A 72 -13.78 -7.79 10.25
C SER A 72 -14.47 -9.06 10.75
N VAL A 73 -13.83 -10.20 10.53
CA VAL A 73 -14.22 -11.50 11.13
C VAL A 73 -13.57 -11.73 12.49
N VAL A 74 -12.65 -10.85 12.90
CA VAL A 74 -11.90 -10.92 14.15
C VAL A 74 -12.58 -10.08 15.23
N LYS A 75 -13.05 -8.88 14.88
CA LYS A 75 -13.68 -7.93 15.79
C LYS A 75 -14.84 -8.53 16.59
N PRO A 76 -15.85 -9.18 15.97
CA PRO A 76 -16.97 -9.74 16.74
C PRO A 76 -16.53 -10.81 17.75
N LYS A 77 -15.49 -11.58 17.43
CA LYS A 77 -14.94 -12.62 18.32
C LYS A 77 -14.19 -11.99 19.50
N ALA A 78 -13.38 -10.97 19.22
CA ALA A 78 -12.64 -10.25 20.26
C ALA A 78 -13.59 -9.55 21.24
N GLU A 79 -14.62 -8.87 20.73
CA GLU A 79 -15.61 -8.16 21.55
C GLU A 79 -16.46 -9.13 22.39
N ALA A 80 -16.84 -10.29 21.85
CA ALA A 80 -17.57 -11.32 22.59
C ALA A 80 -16.77 -11.89 23.77
N GLU A 81 -15.44 -11.91 23.67
CA GLU A 81 -14.54 -12.30 24.77
C GLU A 81 -14.16 -11.12 25.69
N GLY A 82 -14.69 -9.93 25.45
CA GLY A 82 -14.41 -8.71 26.23
C GLY A 82 -13.01 -8.13 25.99
N TYR A 83 -12.36 -8.46 24.87
CA TYR A 83 -11.04 -7.95 24.52
C TYR A 83 -11.10 -6.60 23.82
N GLN A 84 -10.05 -5.80 23.96
CA GLN A 84 -9.90 -4.57 23.20
C GLN A 84 -9.43 -4.87 21.78
N TYR A 85 -10.30 -4.61 20.81
CA TYR A 85 -9.99 -4.81 19.41
C TYR A 85 -9.39 -3.55 18.77
N ARG A 86 -8.43 -3.73 17.86
CA ARG A 86 -7.93 -2.66 16.99
C ARG A 86 -7.53 -3.20 15.63
N TYR A 87 -8.02 -2.56 14.58
CA TYR A 87 -7.48 -2.70 13.23
C TYR A 87 -6.23 -1.82 13.06
N VAL A 88 -5.14 -2.37 12.56
CA VAL A 88 -3.86 -1.68 12.40
C VAL A 88 -3.19 -2.02 11.07
N THR A 89 -2.42 -1.09 10.52
CA THR A 89 -1.49 -1.37 9.43
C THR A 89 -0.10 -1.69 9.97
N ILE A 90 0.76 -2.27 9.13
CA ILE A 90 2.10 -2.69 9.57
C ILE A 90 2.92 -1.52 10.14
N GLY A 91 2.82 -0.31 9.58
CA GLY A 91 3.53 0.87 10.05
C GLY A 91 3.05 1.39 11.40
N GLN A 92 1.84 1.04 11.84
CA GLN A 92 1.32 1.46 13.15
C GLN A 92 1.85 0.61 14.31
N ILE A 93 2.42 -0.55 14.04
CA ILE A 93 2.92 -1.47 15.07
C ILE A 93 4.41 -1.79 14.94
N SER A 94 5.05 -1.36 13.85
CA SER A 94 6.46 -1.67 13.58
C SER A 94 7.44 -0.82 14.40
N ASP A 95 8.64 -1.36 14.64
CA ASP A 95 9.81 -0.65 15.21
C ASP A 95 10.53 0.29 14.23
N GLY A 96 10.05 0.38 12.99
CA GLY A 96 10.60 1.24 11.95
C GLY A 96 10.03 0.88 10.58
N LEU A 97 10.70 1.37 9.53
CA LEU A 97 10.39 0.99 8.15
C LEU A 97 11.13 -0.31 7.78
N PRO A 98 10.46 -1.29 7.15
CA PRO A 98 11.14 -2.41 6.51
C PRO A 98 11.93 -1.92 5.29
N VAL A 99 12.84 -2.73 4.78
CA VAL A 99 13.49 -2.45 3.50
C VAL A 99 12.46 -2.60 2.37
N ILE A 100 12.06 -1.48 1.78
CA ILE A 100 11.15 -1.47 0.62
C ILE A 100 11.99 -1.36 -0.65
N LYS A 101 12.24 -2.52 -1.27
CA LYS A 101 13.03 -2.58 -2.50
C LYS A 101 12.41 -1.71 -3.61
N ASP A 102 13.27 -0.98 -4.31
CA ASP A 102 12.93 -0.11 -5.45
C ASP A 102 11.81 0.89 -5.13
N TRP A 103 11.69 1.30 -3.85
CA TRP A 103 10.84 2.43 -3.47
C TRP A 103 11.54 3.72 -3.87
N LYS A 104 10.99 4.40 -4.87
CA LYS A 104 11.46 5.69 -5.38
C LYS A 104 10.26 6.61 -5.59
N ASP A 105 9.57 6.92 -4.50
CA ASP A 105 8.71 8.10 -4.50
C ASP A 105 9.61 9.34 -4.66
N SER A 106 9.17 10.36 -5.41
CA SER A 106 9.91 11.61 -5.59
C SER A 106 10.24 12.35 -4.28
N LYS A 107 9.62 11.93 -3.16
CA LYS A 107 9.85 12.47 -1.82
C LYS A 107 10.32 11.43 -0.79
N ASP A 108 10.63 10.21 -1.21
CA ASP A 108 10.99 9.09 -0.33
C ASP A 108 9.96 8.77 0.77
N ILE A 109 8.70 9.19 0.60
CA ILE A 109 7.62 8.95 1.56
C ILE A 109 7.15 7.49 1.42
N PRO A 110 7.09 6.68 2.49
CA PRO A 110 6.59 5.32 2.40
C PRO A 110 5.09 5.29 2.02
N PRO A 111 4.55 4.14 1.59
CA PRO A 111 3.14 4.03 1.18
C PRO A 111 2.20 4.52 2.31
N PRO A 112 1.47 5.64 2.14
CA PRO A 112 0.81 6.31 3.26
C PRO A 112 -0.25 5.48 3.98
N TYR A 113 -0.92 4.57 3.27
CA TYR A 113 -1.89 3.68 3.93
C TYR A 113 -1.19 2.66 4.85
N HIS A 114 -0.14 1.99 4.34
CA HIS A 114 0.62 1.01 5.14
C HIS A 114 1.46 1.65 6.24
N PHE A 115 1.92 2.88 5.99
CA PHE A 115 2.74 3.68 6.89
C PHE A 115 2.16 5.10 7.03
N PRO A 116 1.10 5.28 7.84
CA PRO A 116 0.49 6.59 8.05
C PRO A 116 1.44 7.60 8.71
N ASP A 117 2.40 7.09 9.49
CA ASP A 117 3.53 7.85 10.01
C ASP A 117 4.79 7.42 9.24
N PRO A 118 5.53 8.36 8.62
CA PRO A 118 6.80 8.04 7.96
C PRO A 118 7.87 7.55 8.94
N GLU A 119 7.71 7.81 10.24
CA GLU A 119 8.55 7.30 11.32
C GLU A 119 7.70 6.42 12.26
N PRO A 120 7.54 5.12 11.96
CA PRO A 120 6.74 4.20 12.77
C PRO A 120 7.06 4.29 14.28
N LYS A 121 6.03 4.58 15.08
CA LYS A 121 6.16 4.82 16.53
C LYS A 121 5.71 3.65 17.40
N GLY A 122 5.33 2.52 16.79
CA GLY A 122 4.72 1.39 17.48
C GLY A 122 3.32 1.70 18.02
N TYR A 123 2.75 0.73 18.72
CA TYR A 123 1.37 0.78 19.22
C TYR A 123 1.34 0.94 20.74
N GLN A 124 0.78 2.05 21.21
CA GLN A 124 0.62 2.27 22.64
C GLN A 124 -0.58 1.50 23.20
N VAL A 125 -0.33 0.72 24.25
CA VAL A 125 -1.28 -0.11 24.96
C VAL A 125 -1.63 0.54 26.31
N HIS A 126 -2.91 0.88 26.49
CA HIS A 126 -3.47 1.37 27.75
C HIS A 126 -5.02 1.33 27.74
N PRO A 127 -5.69 0.85 28.82
CA PRO A 127 -5.14 0.39 30.09
C PRO A 127 -4.44 -0.97 30.01
N LEU A 128 -3.59 -1.23 31.00
CA LEU A 128 -2.93 -2.53 31.20
C LEU A 128 -3.86 -3.49 31.97
N ASN A 129 -3.47 -4.77 32.09
CA ASN A 129 -4.29 -5.85 32.68
C ASN A 129 -5.57 -6.20 31.89
N GLN A 130 -5.50 -6.09 30.56
CA GLN A 130 -6.53 -6.60 29.66
C GLN A 130 -5.88 -7.11 28.37
N ARG A 131 -6.63 -7.92 27.62
CA ARG A 131 -6.18 -8.47 26.36
C ARG A 131 -6.53 -7.55 25.20
N TYR A 132 -5.57 -7.35 24.32
CA TYR A 132 -5.74 -6.62 23.06
C TYR A 132 -5.67 -7.60 21.90
N VAL A 133 -6.54 -7.40 20.91
CA VAL A 133 -6.51 -8.11 19.64
C VAL A 133 -6.20 -7.09 18.55
N LEU A 134 -4.97 -7.18 18.03
CA LEU A 134 -4.54 -6.40 16.88
C LEU A 134 -4.80 -7.22 15.61
N GLU A 135 -5.75 -6.76 14.79
CA GLU A 135 -5.96 -7.24 13.44
C GLU A 135 -5.08 -6.43 12.49
N VAL A 136 -4.12 -7.10 11.85
CA VAL A 136 -3.07 -6.46 11.05
C VAL A 136 -3.42 -6.56 9.57
N CYS A 137 -3.47 -5.41 8.90
CA CYS A 137 -3.64 -5.30 7.46
C CYS A 137 -2.47 -5.98 6.71
N PRO A 138 -2.74 -6.85 5.72
CA PRO A 138 -1.74 -7.40 4.82
C PRO A 138 -0.94 -6.32 4.09
N PHE A 139 0.34 -6.58 3.87
CA PHE A 139 1.22 -5.66 3.15
C PHE A 139 1.17 -5.97 1.66
N ARG A 140 0.20 -5.37 0.98
CA ARG A 140 -0.15 -5.70 -0.40
C ARG A 140 -0.35 -4.45 -1.26
N ALA A 141 -0.40 -4.65 -2.56
CA ALA A 141 -0.65 -3.60 -3.53
C ALA A 141 -1.57 -4.11 -4.64
N TRP A 142 -2.24 -3.19 -5.32
CA TRP A 142 -3.01 -3.46 -6.51
C TRP A 142 -2.10 -3.53 -7.74
N VAL A 143 -2.47 -4.41 -8.67
CA VAL A 143 -1.96 -4.43 -10.05
C VAL A 143 -3.14 -4.56 -11.00
N LEU A 144 -2.97 -4.04 -12.22
CA LEU A 144 -3.99 -4.17 -13.25
C LEU A 144 -4.11 -5.65 -13.66
N LEU A 145 -5.34 -6.15 -13.80
CA LEU A 145 -5.56 -7.44 -14.42
C LEU A 145 -5.31 -7.32 -15.93
N LEU A 146 -4.31 -8.03 -16.43
CA LEU A 146 -3.98 -8.12 -17.85
C LEU A 146 -3.87 -9.60 -18.23
N HIS A 147 -4.71 -10.03 -19.15
CA HIS A 147 -4.69 -11.38 -19.70
C HIS A 147 -3.62 -11.48 -20.80
N HIS A 148 -2.61 -12.33 -20.59
CA HIS A 148 -1.56 -12.62 -21.56
C HIS A 148 -2.00 -13.76 -22.49
N GLN A 149 -2.88 -13.44 -23.44
CA GLN A 149 -3.51 -14.40 -24.35
C GLN A 149 -3.63 -13.83 -25.77
N LYS A 150 -3.95 -14.69 -26.75
CA LYS A 150 -4.11 -14.27 -28.15
C LYS A 150 -5.50 -13.72 -28.42
N GLU A 151 -6.50 -14.24 -27.73
CA GLU A 151 -7.89 -13.88 -27.89
C GLU A 151 -8.17 -12.52 -27.25
N TYR A 152 -9.15 -11.80 -27.80
CA TYR A 152 -9.59 -10.54 -27.25
C TYR A 152 -9.98 -10.68 -25.77
N SER A 153 -9.55 -9.71 -24.96
CA SER A 153 -9.89 -9.60 -23.54
C SER A 153 -10.57 -8.26 -23.30
N ILE A 154 -11.85 -8.31 -22.91
CA ILE A 154 -12.60 -7.11 -22.53
C ILE A 154 -11.96 -6.41 -21.33
N VAL A 155 -11.35 -7.18 -20.43
CA VAL A 155 -10.61 -6.67 -19.27
C VAL A 155 -9.38 -5.89 -19.73
N ASN A 156 -8.61 -6.41 -20.69
CA ASN A 156 -7.45 -5.70 -21.23
C ASN A 156 -7.89 -4.42 -21.93
N ALA A 157 -8.92 -4.50 -22.78
CA ALA A 157 -9.44 -3.35 -23.50
C ALA A 157 -9.91 -2.24 -22.54
N TYR A 158 -10.62 -2.60 -21.47
CA TYR A 158 -11.06 -1.66 -20.45
C TYR A 158 -9.88 -1.01 -19.71
N ASN A 159 -8.97 -1.81 -19.17
CA ASN A 159 -7.81 -1.29 -18.44
C ASN A 159 -6.89 -0.44 -19.33
N GLN A 160 -6.65 -0.85 -20.58
CA GLN A 160 -5.85 -0.10 -21.54
C GLN A 160 -6.55 1.19 -21.99
N CYS A 161 -7.88 1.21 -22.08
CA CYS A 161 -8.64 2.43 -22.31
C CYS A 161 -8.38 3.45 -21.18
N LEU A 162 -8.44 3.03 -19.92
CA LEU A 162 -8.07 3.88 -18.78
C LEU A 162 -6.62 4.36 -18.86
N MET A 163 -5.67 3.51 -19.27
CA MET A 163 -4.27 3.92 -19.46
C MET A 163 -4.08 4.92 -20.61
N SER A 164 -4.95 4.88 -21.63
CA SER A 164 -4.96 5.88 -22.71
C SER A 164 -5.42 7.25 -22.19
N VAL A 165 -6.45 7.29 -21.34
CA VAL A 165 -6.88 8.52 -20.64
C VAL A 165 -5.76 9.05 -19.75
N LEU A 166 -5.14 8.16 -18.96
CA LEU A 166 -4.04 8.53 -18.06
C LEU A 166 -2.83 9.12 -18.79
N ALA A 167 -2.62 8.81 -20.08
CA ALA A 167 -1.53 9.38 -20.88
C ALA A 167 -1.67 10.90 -21.11
N TYR A 168 -2.86 11.45 -20.91
CA TYR A 168 -3.12 12.89 -20.97
C TYR A 168 -2.89 13.59 -19.63
N ALA A 169 -2.71 12.84 -18.54
CA ALA A 169 -2.56 13.38 -17.19
C ALA A 169 -1.18 14.02 -16.94
N ASP A 170 -1.05 14.66 -15.77
CA ASP A 170 0.24 15.15 -15.28
C ASP A 170 1.16 13.99 -14.84
N GLY A 171 2.44 14.29 -14.62
CA GLY A 171 3.45 13.38 -14.10
C GLY A 171 3.82 13.61 -12.64
N ASP A 172 3.26 14.60 -11.95
CA ASP A 172 3.55 14.93 -10.55
C ASP A 172 2.77 14.03 -9.57
N VAL A 173 3.46 13.40 -8.62
CA VAL A 173 2.86 12.48 -7.63
C VAL A 173 1.83 13.15 -6.71
N ASP A 174 1.92 14.47 -6.52
CA ASP A 174 1.02 15.22 -5.64
C ASP A 174 -0.28 15.64 -6.33
N ILE A 175 -0.38 15.50 -7.65
CA ILE A 175 -1.58 15.82 -8.41
C ILE A 175 -2.47 14.59 -8.47
N GLU A 176 -3.65 14.65 -7.82
CA GLU A 176 -4.62 13.56 -7.85
C GLU A 176 -5.00 13.23 -9.31
N GLY A 177 -4.96 11.94 -9.66
CA GLY A 177 -5.23 11.47 -11.01
C GLY A 177 -4.06 11.53 -11.99
N SER A 178 -2.90 12.07 -11.59
CA SER A 178 -1.67 12.01 -12.39
C SER A 178 -1.16 10.57 -12.55
N VAL A 179 -0.24 10.35 -13.50
CA VAL A 179 0.41 9.04 -13.70
C VAL A 179 1.10 8.58 -12.42
N LYS A 180 1.95 9.42 -11.82
CA LYS A 180 2.70 9.04 -10.61
C LYS A 180 1.78 8.91 -9.41
N HIS A 181 0.76 9.75 -9.27
CA HIS A 181 -0.23 9.60 -8.21
C HIS A 181 -0.99 8.29 -8.32
N PHE A 182 -1.45 7.92 -9.53
CA PHE A 182 -2.15 6.67 -9.77
C PHE A 182 -1.32 5.46 -9.31
N PHE A 183 -0.08 5.32 -9.80
CA PHE A 183 0.73 4.13 -9.50
C PHE A 183 1.44 4.16 -8.14
N ASN A 184 1.88 5.33 -7.65
CA ASN A 184 2.64 5.42 -6.40
C ASN A 184 1.78 5.78 -5.18
N ARG A 185 0.52 6.20 -5.36
CA ARG A 185 -0.44 6.46 -4.27
C ARG A 185 -1.62 5.51 -4.30
N GLN A 186 -2.41 5.51 -5.39
CA GLN A 186 -3.66 4.74 -5.44
C GLN A 186 -3.40 3.23 -5.51
N MET A 187 -2.46 2.77 -6.33
CA MET A 187 -2.19 1.34 -6.50
C MET A 187 -1.51 0.69 -5.28
N VAL A 188 -1.01 1.48 -4.33
CA VAL A 188 -0.42 0.99 -3.07
C VAL A 188 -1.33 1.21 -1.86
N ASP A 189 -2.48 1.85 -2.05
CA ASP A 189 -3.50 2.06 -1.04
C ASP A 189 -4.56 0.94 -1.14
N VAL A 190 -4.46 -0.05 -0.26
CA VAL A 190 -5.40 -1.19 -0.22
C VAL A 190 -6.62 -0.92 0.67
N SER A 191 -6.84 0.31 1.14
CA SER A 191 -8.09 0.68 1.80
C SER A 191 -9.28 0.69 0.84
N LYS A 192 -9.02 0.93 -0.45
CA LYS A 192 -10.01 1.09 -1.50
C LYS A 192 -9.41 0.69 -2.85
N LEU A 193 -10.27 0.51 -3.84
CA LEU A 193 -9.83 0.34 -5.22
C LEU A 193 -9.35 1.68 -5.80
N PRO A 194 -8.34 1.66 -6.69
CA PRO A 194 -7.97 2.85 -7.45
C PRO A 194 -9.17 3.36 -8.26
N TYR A 195 -9.29 4.67 -8.46
CA TYR A 195 -10.49 5.24 -9.12
C TYR A 195 -10.22 6.52 -9.92
N LYS A 196 -9.24 7.34 -9.53
CA LYS A 196 -9.00 8.62 -10.19
C LYS A 196 -7.97 8.46 -11.30
N VAL A 197 -8.43 8.55 -12.55
CA VAL A 197 -7.61 8.42 -13.77
C VAL A 197 -7.69 9.75 -14.53
N GLU A 198 -6.67 10.60 -14.42
CA GLU A 198 -6.76 11.99 -14.88
C GLU A 198 -7.94 12.71 -14.20
N ALA A 199 -8.89 13.27 -14.95
CA ALA A 199 -10.11 13.86 -14.44
C ALA A 199 -11.22 12.80 -14.24
N LEU A 200 -11.13 11.66 -14.95
CA LEU A 200 -12.11 10.58 -14.92
C LEU A 200 -12.12 9.84 -13.57
N SER A 201 -13.32 9.57 -13.06
CA SER A 201 -13.54 8.65 -11.94
C SER A 201 -14.01 7.31 -12.48
N ALA A 202 -13.10 6.35 -12.60
CA ALA A 202 -13.36 5.01 -13.10
C ALA A 202 -12.43 4.00 -12.41
N THR A 203 -13.01 2.91 -11.91
CA THR A 203 -12.28 1.87 -11.21
C THR A 203 -11.77 0.82 -12.21
N PRO A 204 -10.44 0.68 -12.40
CA PRO A 204 -9.88 -0.38 -13.24
C PRO A 204 -10.18 -1.76 -12.65
N VAL A 205 -10.09 -2.78 -13.51
CA VAL A 205 -10.13 -4.17 -13.03
C VAL A 205 -8.75 -4.52 -12.50
N VAL A 206 -8.66 -4.76 -11.20
CA VAL A 206 -7.40 -5.02 -10.49
C VAL A 206 -7.50 -6.29 -9.66
N TYR A 207 -6.34 -6.80 -9.28
CA TYR A 207 -6.18 -7.82 -8.24
C TYR A 207 -5.02 -7.43 -7.33
N ASP A 208 -5.03 -7.92 -6.10
CA ASP A 208 -3.97 -7.66 -5.14
C ASP A 208 -2.81 -8.66 -5.29
N VAL A 209 -1.59 -8.18 -5.02
CA VAL A 209 -0.36 -8.96 -5.03
C VAL A 209 0.47 -8.66 -3.77
N PRO A 210 1.43 -9.53 -3.39
CA PRO A 210 2.43 -9.17 -2.38
C PRO A 210 3.06 -7.81 -2.72
N PHE A 211 3.34 -6.97 -1.71
CA PHE A 211 3.83 -5.62 -1.96
C PHE A 211 5.13 -5.58 -2.79
N SER A 212 5.95 -6.63 -2.69
CA SER A 212 7.17 -6.80 -3.49
C SER A 212 6.93 -7.15 -4.97
N GLU A 213 5.68 -7.38 -5.40
CA GLU A 213 5.26 -7.62 -6.78
C GLU A 213 4.53 -6.42 -7.42
N ARG A 214 4.38 -5.30 -6.70
CA ARG A 214 3.79 -4.06 -7.21
C ARG A 214 4.54 -3.50 -8.44
N TYR A 215 3.99 -2.45 -9.04
CA TYR A 215 4.74 -1.61 -9.97
C TYR A 215 5.89 -0.88 -9.25
N THR A 216 7.14 -1.18 -9.63
CA THR A 216 8.34 -0.61 -9.00
C THR A 216 9.02 0.46 -9.85
N ARG A 217 8.68 0.54 -11.14
CA ARG A 217 9.16 1.59 -12.04
C ARG A 217 7.96 2.33 -12.59
N VAL A 218 7.95 3.64 -12.42
CA VAL A 218 6.90 4.53 -12.88
C VAL A 218 7.56 5.78 -13.45
N GLU A 219 7.66 5.82 -14.77
CA GLU A 219 8.33 6.91 -15.47
C GLU A 219 7.34 7.69 -16.32
N PHE A 220 7.47 9.01 -16.27
CA PHE A 220 6.72 9.94 -17.09
C PHE A 220 7.71 10.79 -17.88
N ILE A 221 7.58 10.74 -19.20
CA ILE A 221 8.45 11.40 -20.16
C ILE A 221 7.63 12.50 -20.84
N ASP A 222 8.14 13.72 -20.79
CA ASP A 222 7.57 14.90 -21.41
C ASP A 222 8.66 15.61 -22.21
N SER A 223 8.55 15.58 -23.55
CA SER A 223 9.57 16.14 -24.44
C SER A 223 9.73 17.66 -24.25
N GLN A 224 8.69 18.36 -23.81
CA GLN A 224 8.74 19.81 -23.52
C GLN A 224 9.55 20.12 -22.25
N LYS A 225 9.65 19.15 -21.33
CA LYS A 225 10.48 19.25 -20.13
C LYS A 225 11.91 18.72 -20.35
N GLY A 226 12.20 18.14 -21.52
CA GLY A 226 13.53 17.63 -21.90
C GLY A 226 14.51 18.72 -22.35
N ASN A 227 15.80 18.38 -22.44
CA ASN A 227 16.89 19.34 -22.75
C ASN A 227 16.71 20.05 -24.11
N ASN A 228 16.27 19.33 -25.14
CA ASN A 228 16.12 19.86 -26.49
C ASN A 228 14.74 20.52 -26.74
N LYS A 229 13.79 20.38 -25.79
CA LYS A 229 12.42 20.94 -25.82
C LYS A 229 11.72 20.84 -27.18
N GLN A 230 11.97 19.76 -27.92
CA GLN A 230 11.47 19.57 -29.27
C GLN A 230 10.30 18.57 -29.26
N GLY A 231 9.21 18.95 -29.93
CA GLY A 231 7.98 18.17 -29.96
C GLY A 231 7.15 18.30 -28.69
N ASP A 232 6.04 17.59 -28.68
CA ASP A 232 4.95 17.65 -27.69
C ASP A 232 4.54 16.24 -27.21
N THR A 233 5.46 15.29 -27.35
CA THR A 233 5.24 13.91 -26.97
C THR A 233 5.23 13.77 -25.45
N LYS A 234 4.17 13.12 -24.96
CA LYS A 234 4.08 12.66 -23.58
C LYS A 234 3.88 11.16 -23.59
N LEU A 235 4.67 10.46 -22.79
CA LEU A 235 4.60 9.02 -22.66
C LEU A 235 4.83 8.66 -21.19
N PHE A 236 4.15 7.62 -20.72
CA PHE A 236 4.56 6.96 -19.50
C PHE A 236 4.78 5.48 -19.74
N TYR A 237 5.65 4.91 -18.92
CA TYR A 237 5.71 3.47 -18.79
C TYR A 237 5.76 3.08 -17.31
N VAL A 238 5.13 1.96 -17.01
CA VAL A 238 5.18 1.34 -15.70
C VAL A 238 5.55 -0.12 -15.82
N ALA A 239 6.30 -0.62 -14.84
CA ALA A 239 6.74 -2.01 -14.83
C ALA A 239 6.61 -2.64 -13.44
N SER A 240 6.02 -3.84 -13.42
CA SER A 240 6.08 -4.79 -12.31
C SER A 240 7.03 -5.93 -12.70
N LYS A 241 7.08 -7.01 -11.89
CA LYS A 241 7.82 -8.23 -12.27
C LYS A 241 7.19 -8.98 -13.44
N LYS A 242 5.90 -8.78 -13.69
CA LYS A 242 5.11 -9.56 -14.67
C LYS A 242 4.68 -8.72 -15.87
N ASP A 243 4.41 -7.43 -15.66
CA ASP A 243 3.76 -6.58 -16.64
C ASP A 243 4.59 -5.34 -16.93
N VAL A 244 4.61 -4.94 -18.21
CA VAL A 244 5.05 -3.62 -18.65
C VAL A 244 3.91 -2.99 -19.40
N ILE A 245 3.53 -1.78 -18.98
CA ILE A 245 2.51 -0.98 -19.65
C ILE A 245 3.21 0.25 -20.21
N VAL A 246 3.01 0.51 -21.49
CA VAL A 246 3.47 1.72 -22.17
C VAL A 246 2.25 2.41 -22.73
N SER A 247 2.07 3.69 -22.37
CA SER A 247 1.00 4.51 -22.93
C SER A 247 1.61 5.77 -23.50
N TRP A 248 1.24 6.06 -24.73
CA TRP A 248 1.78 7.17 -25.50
C TRP A 248 0.65 8.11 -25.89
N ARG A 249 0.76 9.36 -25.48
CA ARG A 249 0.02 10.46 -26.05
C ARG A 249 0.79 10.95 -27.26
N GLY A 250 0.20 10.79 -28.45
CA GLY A 250 0.72 11.33 -29.69
C GLY A 250 0.82 12.86 -29.68
N THR A 251 1.24 13.43 -30.81
CA THR A 251 1.40 14.87 -31.01
C THR A 251 0.08 15.62 -30.77
N ALA A 252 0.10 16.60 -29.88
CA ALA A 252 -1.00 17.50 -29.55
C ALA A 252 -0.53 18.95 -29.69
N SER A 253 -0.11 19.33 -30.91
CA SER A 253 0.20 20.71 -31.27
C SER A 253 -1.04 21.35 -31.91
N LEU A 254 -1.13 22.69 -31.84
CA LEU A 254 -2.17 23.46 -32.52
C LEU A 254 -2.20 23.24 -34.04
N ASP A 255 -1.08 22.77 -34.64
CA ASP A 255 -1.03 22.40 -36.06
C ASP A 255 -1.92 21.18 -36.39
N ASN A 256 -2.25 20.32 -35.40
CA ASN A 256 -3.20 19.20 -35.58
C ASN A 256 -4.66 19.65 -35.59
N TYR A 257 -5.00 20.78 -34.96
CA TYR A 257 -6.38 21.29 -35.02
C TYR A 257 -6.79 21.69 -36.45
N LEU A 258 -5.83 22.03 -37.30
CA LEU A 258 -6.07 22.33 -38.71
C LEU A 258 -6.17 21.06 -39.57
N THR A 259 -5.40 20.02 -39.25
CA THR A 259 -5.36 18.77 -40.01
C THR A 259 -6.51 17.82 -39.66
N ASP A 260 -7.04 17.86 -38.43
CA ASP A 260 -8.25 17.12 -38.05
C ASP A 260 -9.56 17.80 -38.53
N ALA A 261 -9.47 19.06 -38.97
CA ALA A 261 -10.60 19.86 -39.46
C ALA A 261 -10.67 20.01 -41.00
N THR A 262 -9.70 19.45 -41.74
CA THR A 262 -9.69 19.41 -43.23
C THR A 262 -9.78 17.99 -43.76
#